data_AF-A0A3B6EQ30-F1
#
_entry.id   AF-A0A3B6EQ30-F1
#
_cell.length_a   1.000
_cell.length_b   1.000
_cell.length_c   1.000
_cell.angle_alpha   90.00
_cell.angle_beta   90.00
_cell.angle_gamma   90.00
#
_symmetry.space_group_name_H-M   'P 1'
#
loop_
_entity.id
_entity.type
_entity.pdbx_description
1 polymer ?
#
loop_
_entity_poly.entity_id
_entity_poly.type
_entity_poly.pdbx_seq_one_letter_code
_entity_poly.pdbx_strand_id
1 'polypeptide(L)'
;MGSVTASTTAKPILRVAAISGSLRSNSWHVGLIRAAEEMCEESIPGLRIDHIDISGLPMANPDLETDGGDGFQGHAQMLGRQGSGDRMRRGRLWAYEDPPKLNGEGNLIDAKARERLKKVLLSLQAFALRLQRREN
;
A
#
# COMPACT_ATOMS: atom_id res chain seq x y z
N MET A 1 -26.78 -28.70 -32.58
CA MET A 1 -25.45 -28.92 -31.97
C MET A 1 -24.76 -27.57 -31.86
N GLY A 2 -24.86 -26.90 -30.71
CA GLY A 2 -24.20 -25.63 -30.43
C GLY A 2 -23.40 -25.80 -29.15
N SER A 3 -22.09 -25.67 -29.27
CA SER A 3 -21.07 -25.94 -28.25
C SER A 3 -21.26 -25.06 -27.00
N VAL A 4 -21.40 -25.69 -25.84
CA VAL A 4 -21.20 -25.06 -24.53
C VAL A 4 -19.71 -24.86 -24.32
N THR A 5 -19.22 -23.63 -24.45
CA THR A 5 -17.85 -23.28 -24.08
C THR A 5 -17.77 -23.26 -22.56
N ALA A 6 -17.15 -24.31 -22.00
CA ALA A 6 -16.83 -24.39 -20.59
C ALA A 6 -15.89 -23.24 -20.19
N SER A 7 -16.38 -22.37 -19.31
CA SER A 7 -15.56 -21.39 -18.60
C SER A 7 -14.55 -22.15 -17.75
N THR A 8 -13.29 -22.17 -18.15
CA THR A 8 -12.18 -22.62 -17.30
C THR A 8 -12.12 -21.72 -16.07
N THR A 9 -12.69 -22.20 -14.96
CA THR A 9 -12.63 -21.55 -13.64
C THR A 9 -11.21 -21.68 -13.10
N ALA A 10 -10.33 -20.81 -13.58
CA ALA A 10 -9.12 -20.47 -12.83
C ALA A 10 -9.58 -19.74 -11.56
N LYS A 11 -9.08 -20.17 -10.39
CA LYS A 11 -9.40 -19.57 -9.09
C LYS A 11 -9.22 -18.04 -9.20
N PRO A 12 -10.26 -17.22 -8.96
CA PRO A 12 -10.16 -15.78 -9.18
C PRO A 12 -9.12 -15.20 -8.22
N ILE A 13 -8.11 -14.52 -8.78
CA ILE A 13 -7.09 -13.82 -8.00
C ILE A 13 -7.68 -12.48 -7.59
N LEU A 14 -7.81 -12.25 -6.28
CA LEU A 14 -8.25 -10.97 -5.76
C LEU A 14 -7.09 -9.98 -5.86
N ARG A 15 -7.28 -8.91 -6.66
CA ARG A 15 -6.31 -7.81 -6.80
C ARG A 15 -6.66 -6.70 -5.83
N VAL A 16 -5.66 -6.26 -5.07
CA VAL A 16 -5.79 -5.18 -4.09
C VAL A 16 -4.81 -4.07 -4.44
N ALA A 17 -5.34 -2.89 -4.76
CA ALA A 17 -4.56 -1.68 -4.90
C ALA A 17 -4.20 -1.13 -3.50
N ALA A 18 -2.91 -1.07 -3.17
CA ALA A 18 -2.43 -0.52 -1.91
C ALA A 18 -1.90 0.90 -2.13
N ILE A 19 -2.46 1.86 -1.38
CA ILE A 19 -2.03 3.26 -1.41
C ILE A 19 -1.37 3.59 -0.07
N SER A 20 -0.14 4.10 -0.11
CA SER A 20 0.53 4.59 1.10
C SER A 20 -0.13 5.87 1.60
N GLY A 21 -0.58 5.88 2.86
CA GLY A 21 -1.10 7.08 3.52
C GLY A 21 -0.05 8.14 3.88
N SER A 22 1.19 8.00 3.39
CA SER A 22 2.23 9.01 3.58
C SER A 22 3.17 9.07 2.38
N LEU A 23 3.46 10.29 1.92
CA LEU A 23 4.33 10.59 0.78
C LEU A 23 5.80 10.85 1.15
N ARG A 24 6.14 10.91 2.44
CA ARG A 24 7.55 11.12 2.85
C ARG A 24 8.41 9.92 2.46
N SER A 25 9.65 10.19 2.05
CA SER A 25 10.68 9.15 1.91
C SER A 25 10.91 8.46 3.27
N ASN A 26 10.84 7.13 3.32
CA ASN A 26 10.95 6.29 4.52
C ASN A 26 9.68 6.27 5.42
N SER A 27 8.49 6.34 4.80
CA SER A 27 7.26 6.16 5.55
C SER A 27 7.10 4.72 6.04
N TRP A 28 6.55 4.57 7.25
CA TRP A 28 6.25 3.27 7.82
C TRP A 28 5.11 2.57 7.08
N HIS A 29 4.26 3.33 6.38
CA HIS A 29 3.17 2.81 5.57
C HIS A 29 3.68 2.08 4.33
N VAL A 30 4.71 2.62 3.66
CA VAL A 30 5.36 1.92 2.53
C VAL A 30 5.98 0.60 3.00
N GLY A 31 6.66 0.62 4.15
CA GLY A 31 7.22 -0.60 4.74
C GLY A 31 6.17 -1.65 5.09
N LEU A 32 5.02 -1.21 5.59
CA LEU A 32 3.89 -2.10 5.90
C LEU A 32 3.28 -2.72 4.64
N ILE A 33 3.15 -1.94 3.56
CA ILE A 33 2.62 -2.43 2.27
C ILE A 33 3.57 -3.47 1.66
N ARG A 34 4.89 -3.21 1.68
CA ARG A 34 5.89 -4.18 1.23
C ARG A 34 5.83 -5.49 2.01
N ALA A 35 5.74 -5.41 3.34
CA ALA A 35 5.57 -6.59 4.17
C ALA A 35 4.26 -7.33 3.88
N ALA A 36 3.18 -6.61 3.56
CA ALA A 36 1.92 -7.23 3.18
C ALA A 36 2.03 -7.97 1.84
N GLU A 37 2.71 -7.40 0.85
CA GLU A 37 2.97 -8.00 -0.46
C GLU A 37 3.78 -9.31 -0.32
N GLU A 38 4.90 -9.27 0.41
CA GLU A 38 5.71 -10.45 0.72
C GLU A 38 4.87 -11.55 1.39
N MET A 39 4.09 -11.19 2.41
CA MET A 39 3.24 -12.14 3.14
C MET A 39 2.09 -12.71 2.30
N CYS A 40 1.58 -11.95 1.33
CA CYS A 40 0.56 -12.45 0.42
C CYS A 40 1.11 -13.55 -0.49
N GLU A 41 2.30 -13.34 -1.05
CA GLU A 41 2.98 -14.32 -1.91
C GLU A 41 3.30 -15.61 -1.12
N GLU A 42 3.76 -15.48 0.12
CA GLU A 42 4.14 -16.64 0.95
C GLU A 42 2.94 -17.38 1.57
N SER A 43 1.96 -16.64 2.10
CA SER A 43 0.95 -17.19 3.01
C SER A 43 -0.48 -17.21 2.49
N ILE A 44 -0.82 -16.44 1.44
CA ILE A 44 -2.23 -16.23 1.04
C ILE A 44 -2.40 -16.44 -0.48
N PRO A 45 -2.51 -17.69 -0.96
CA PRO A 45 -2.69 -17.98 -2.36
C PRO A 45 -4.04 -17.46 -2.88
N GLY A 46 -3.99 -16.62 -3.92
CA GLY A 46 -5.16 -16.00 -4.55
C GLY A 46 -5.44 -14.56 -4.10
N LEU A 47 -4.54 -13.93 -3.35
CA LEU A 47 -4.55 -12.51 -3.05
C LEU A 47 -3.26 -11.87 -3.56
N ARG A 48 -3.37 -10.84 -4.40
CA ARG A 48 -2.23 -10.07 -4.90
C ARG A 48 -2.39 -8.60 -4.52
N ILE A 49 -1.34 -8.02 -3.98
CA ILE A 49 -1.28 -6.61 -3.63
C ILE A 49 -0.39 -5.91 -4.63
N ASP A 50 -0.87 -4.82 -5.22
CA ASP A 50 -0.08 -3.94 -6.09
C ASP A 50 0.05 -2.57 -5.39
N HIS A 51 1.27 -2.16 -5.04
CA HIS A 51 1.53 -0.85 -4.44
C HIS A 51 1.49 0.26 -5.49
N ILE A 52 0.60 1.23 -5.31
CA ILE A 52 0.46 2.39 -6.19
C ILE A 52 1.17 3.58 -5.55
N ASP A 53 2.23 4.06 -6.20
CA ASP A 53 2.92 5.27 -5.77
C ASP A 53 2.15 6.51 -6.24
N ILE A 54 1.67 7.27 -5.27
CA ILE A 54 0.90 8.51 -5.47
C ILE A 54 1.76 9.77 -5.28
N SER A 55 3.07 9.63 -5.04
CA SER A 55 3.96 10.77 -4.80
C SER A 55 4.13 11.70 -6.01
N GLY A 56 3.92 11.17 -7.22
CA GLY A 56 3.97 11.92 -8.48
C GLY A 56 2.62 12.51 -8.91
N LEU A 57 1.53 12.28 -8.18
CA LEU A 57 0.23 12.83 -8.54
C LEU A 57 0.17 14.34 -8.21
N PRO A 58 -0.44 15.16 -9.08
CA PRO A 58 -0.66 16.57 -8.77
C PRO A 58 -1.59 16.68 -7.57
N MET A 59 -1.42 17.76 -6.80
CA MET A 59 -2.38 18.11 -5.76
C MET A 59 -3.75 18.31 -6.40
N ALA A 60 -4.77 17.66 -5.85
CA ALA A 60 -6.15 17.88 -6.28
C ALA A 60 -6.47 19.37 -6.12
N ASN A 61 -6.92 20.00 -7.19
CA ASN A 61 -7.39 21.37 -7.16
C ASN A 61 -8.91 21.38 -7.32
N PRO A 62 -9.67 21.52 -6.22
CA PRO A 62 -11.14 21.43 -6.24
C PRO A 62 -11.80 22.54 -7.06
N ASP A 63 -11.10 23.65 -7.31
CA ASP A 63 -11.56 24.73 -8.17
C ASP A 63 -11.63 24.35 -9.66
N LEU A 64 -10.91 23.29 -10.06
CA LEU A 64 -10.84 22.78 -11.43
C LEU A 64 -11.53 21.41 -11.58
N GLU A 65 -12.27 20.95 -10.57
CA GLU A 65 -13.07 19.73 -10.67
C GLU A 65 -14.24 19.98 -11.63
N THR A 66 -14.20 19.34 -12.79
CA THR A 66 -15.33 19.25 -13.72
C THR A 66 -16.07 17.95 -13.43
N ASP A 67 -17.40 17.91 -13.60
CA ASP A 67 -18.21 16.70 -13.35
C ASP A 67 -17.81 15.47 -14.22
N GLY A 68 -16.84 15.62 -15.14
CA GLY A 68 -16.37 14.60 -16.10
C GLY A 68 -14.97 14.03 -15.86
N GLY A 69 -14.14 14.61 -14.98
CA GLY A 69 -12.82 14.07 -14.63
C GLY A 69 -11.66 14.39 -15.59
N ASP A 70 -11.88 15.20 -16.62
CA ASP A 70 -10.91 15.63 -17.63
C ASP A 70 -10.15 16.92 -17.23
N GLY A 71 -9.75 16.99 -15.96
CA GLY A 71 -9.02 18.12 -15.36
C GLY A 71 -7.48 18.03 -15.46
N PHE A 72 -6.91 19.06 -16.10
CA PHE A 72 -5.51 19.55 -16.19
C PHE A 72 -4.32 18.57 -16.41
N GLN A 73 -3.69 18.69 -17.58
CA GLN A 73 -2.40 18.08 -17.94
C GLN A 73 -1.25 19.02 -17.54
N GLY A 74 -0.47 18.67 -16.51
CA GLY A 74 0.68 19.45 -16.08
C GLY A 74 1.86 18.57 -15.66
N HIS A 75 2.85 18.44 -16.54
CA HIS A 75 4.14 17.85 -16.23
C HIS A 75 4.95 18.77 -15.32
N ALA A 76 5.27 18.33 -14.11
CA ALA A 76 6.23 19.01 -13.23
C ALA A 76 7.39 18.05 -12.89
N GLN A 77 8.47 18.15 -13.68
CA GLN A 77 9.78 17.67 -13.24
C GLN A 77 10.34 18.72 -12.29
N MET A 78 10.55 18.37 -11.03
CA MET A 78 11.18 19.27 -10.06
C MET A 78 12.45 18.61 -9.52
N LEU A 79 13.58 19.16 -9.96
CA LEU A 79 14.94 18.82 -9.57
C LEU A 79 15.14 18.91 -8.05
N GLY A 80 15.67 17.82 -7.49
CA GLY A 80 16.12 17.78 -6.11
C GLY A 80 17.28 18.75 -5.87
N ARG A 81 17.13 19.60 -4.85
CA ARG A 81 18.22 20.42 -4.29
C ARG A 81 18.42 19.97 -2.84
N GLN A 82 19.51 19.26 -2.59
CA GLN A 82 19.93 18.85 -1.25
C GLN A 82 20.34 20.08 -0.43
N GLY A 83 19.67 20.31 0.69
CA GLY A 83 20.09 21.26 1.72
C GLY A 83 20.76 20.51 2.86
N SER A 84 22.08 20.64 2.95
CA SER A 84 22.90 20.23 4.09
C SER A 84 22.58 21.14 5.28
N GLY A 85 22.12 20.55 6.39
CA GLY A 85 21.83 21.25 7.65
C GLY A 85 22.46 20.48 8.80
N ASP A 86 23.70 20.82 9.13
CA ASP A 86 24.47 20.22 10.21
C ASP A 86 23.96 20.73 11.58
N ARG A 87 23.69 19.76 12.47
CA ARG A 87 23.91 19.78 13.93
C ARG A 87 23.14 20.77 14.84
N MET A 88 22.21 20.19 15.61
CA MET A 88 22.02 20.56 17.03
C MET A 88 21.90 19.29 17.88
N ARG A 89 22.87 19.06 18.77
CA ARG A 89 22.81 18.02 19.80
C ARG A 89 21.90 18.50 20.93
N ARG A 90 20.69 17.96 21.01
CA ARG A 90 19.83 18.07 22.20
C ARG A 90 19.81 16.70 22.91
N GLY A 91 20.19 16.70 24.18
CA GLY A 91 20.23 15.51 25.03
C GLY A 91 18.87 14.81 25.08
N ARG A 92 18.90 13.48 24.91
CA ARG A 92 17.72 12.62 24.89
C ARG A 92 17.59 11.95 26.25
N LEU A 93 16.53 12.28 26.99
CA LEU A 93 16.04 11.45 28.08
C LEU A 93 15.59 10.13 27.48
N TRP A 94 16.03 9.01 28.05
CA TRP A 94 15.59 7.67 27.65
C TRP A 94 14.13 7.48 28.06
N ALA A 95 13.19 7.88 27.19
CA ALA A 95 11.87 7.29 27.23
C ALA A 95 12.03 5.82 26.80
N TYR A 96 11.35 4.89 27.45
CA TYR A 96 11.27 3.49 27.01
C TYR A 96 10.84 3.47 25.54
N GLU A 97 11.79 3.21 24.64
CA GLU A 97 11.53 3.11 23.21
C GLU A 97 11.04 1.68 22.95
N ASP A 98 9.75 1.54 22.62
CA ASP A 98 9.22 0.30 22.06
C ASP A 98 10.16 -0.16 20.94
N PRO A 99 10.57 -1.45 20.91
CA PRO A 99 11.53 -1.92 19.93
C PRO A 99 11.06 -1.55 18.52
N PRO A 100 11.98 -1.07 17.67
CA PRO A 100 11.62 -0.53 16.38
C PRO A 100 10.89 -1.59 15.55
N LYS A 101 9.67 -1.27 15.12
CA LYS A 101 8.84 -2.21 14.35
C LYS A 101 9.40 -2.47 12.95
N LEU A 102 10.17 -1.53 12.41
CA LEU A 102 10.80 -1.58 11.10
C LEU A 102 12.33 -1.55 11.25
N ASN A 103 13.05 -2.25 10.37
CA ASN A 103 14.51 -2.11 10.27
C ASN A 103 14.91 -0.85 9.49
N GLY A 104 16.21 -0.57 9.39
CA GLY A 104 16.75 0.60 8.66
C GLY A 104 16.45 0.61 7.16
N GLU A 105 16.06 -0.53 6.58
CA GLU A 105 15.66 -0.68 5.17
C GLU A 105 14.15 -0.44 4.95
N GLY A 106 13.40 -0.28 6.04
CA GLY A 106 11.95 -0.07 6.02
C GLY A 106 11.12 -1.35 6.00
N ASN A 107 11.68 -2.50 6.38
CA ASN A 107 10.97 -3.79 6.43
C ASN A 107 10.43 -4.07 7.83
N LEU A 108 9.20 -4.62 7.92
CA LEU A 108 8.53 -4.93 9.19
C LEU A 108 9.22 -6.10 9.88
N ILE A 109 9.88 -5.87 11.01
CA ILE A 109 10.59 -6.91 11.78
C ILE A 109 9.80 -7.39 12.99
N ASP A 110 8.83 -6.59 13.48
CA ASP A 110 8.02 -6.98 14.64
C ASP A 110 7.09 -8.16 14.30
N ALA A 111 7.33 -9.29 14.96
CA ALA A 111 6.56 -10.52 14.76
C ALA A 111 5.09 -10.33 15.15
N LYS A 112 4.80 -9.56 16.20
CA LYS A 112 3.43 -9.29 16.64
C LYS A 112 2.66 -8.47 15.59
N ALA A 113 3.30 -7.46 15.00
CA ALA A 113 2.72 -6.67 13.92
C ALA A 113 2.52 -7.51 12.66
N ARG A 114 3.47 -8.37 12.27
CA ARG A 114 3.29 -9.32 11.15
C ARG A 114 2.07 -10.20 11.36
N GLU A 115 1.91 -10.80 12.55
CA GLU A 115 0.75 -11.65 12.83
C GLU A 115 -0.58 -10.89 12.75
N ARG A 116 -0.62 -9.66 13.25
CA ARG A 116 -1.80 -8.79 13.11
C ARG A 116 -2.09 -8.46 11.65
N LEU A 117 -1.07 -8.14 10.87
CA LEU A 117 -1.20 -7.86 9.44
C LEU A 117 -1.76 -9.07 8.69
N LYS A 118 -1.29 -10.28 8.99
CA LYS A 118 -1.82 -11.53 8.42
C LYS A 118 -3.31 -11.68 8.65
N LYS A 119 -3.76 -11.46 9.90
CA LYS A 119 -5.19 -11.53 10.25
C LYS A 119 -6.02 -10.52 9.48
N VAL A 120 -5.51 -9.30 9.32
CA VAL A 120 -6.18 -8.26 8.52
C VAL A 120 -6.30 -8.69 7.06
N LEU A 121 -5.23 -9.20 6.44
CA LEU A 121 -5.25 -9.64 5.05
C LEU A 121 -6.22 -10.82 4.81
N LEU A 122 -6.26 -11.78 5.72
CA LEU A 122 -7.23 -12.88 5.67
C LEU A 122 -8.67 -12.38 5.81
N SER A 123 -8.91 -11.43 6.73
CA SER A 123 -10.23 -10.83 6.91
C SER A 123 -10.67 -10.03 5.68
N LEU A 124 -9.74 -9.33 5.03
CA LEU A 124 -9.96 -8.58 3.80
C LEU A 124 -10.32 -9.53 2.64
N GLN A 125 -9.58 -10.63 2.48
CA GLN A 125 -9.88 -11.65 1.47
C GLN A 125 -11.28 -12.24 1.67
N ALA A 126 -11.61 -12.65 2.90
CA ALA A 126 -12.92 -13.21 3.22
C ALA A 126 -14.05 -12.19 2.98
N PHE A 127 -13.83 -10.93 3.33
CA PHE A 127 -14.79 -9.85 3.11
C PHE A 127 -15.03 -9.58 1.62
N ALA A 128 -13.97 -9.47 0.82
CA ALA A 128 -14.08 -9.21 -0.61
C ALA A 128 -14.75 -10.37 -1.37
N LEU A 129 -14.41 -11.62 -1.04
CA LEU A 129 -15.09 -12.80 -1.60
C LEU A 129 -16.58 -12.83 -1.24
N ARG A 130 -16.93 -12.40 -0.01
CA ARG A 130 -18.33 -12.26 0.39
C ARG A 130 -19.06 -11.19 -0.42
N LEU A 131 -18.40 -10.08 -0.75
CA LEU A 131 -19.00 -9.01 -1.56
C LEU A 131 -19.29 -9.48 -2.99
N GLN A 132 -18.32 -10.17 -3.62
CA GLN A 132 -18.49 -10.74 -4.96
C GLN A 132 -19.67 -11.73 -5.05
N ARG A 133 -19.95 -12.48 -3.97
CA ARG A 133 -21.10 -13.41 -3.93
C ARG A 133 -22.46 -12.71 -3.84
N ARG A 134 -22.52 -11.41 -3.51
CA ARG A 134 -23.78 -10.66 -3.40
C ARG A 134 -24.12 -9.84 -4.65
N GLU A 135 -23.14 -9.58 -5.50
CA GLU A 135 -23.34 -8.92 -6.80
C GLU A 135 -23.79 -9.89 -7.91
N ASN A 136 -23.83 -11.19 -7.60
CA ASN A 136 -24.14 -12.26 -8.55
C ASN A 136 -25.27 -13.15 -8.01
#